data_AF-A0A485JEA6-F1
#
_entry.id   AF-A0A485JEA6-F1
#
_cell.length_a   1.000
_cell.length_b   1.000
_cell.length_c   1.000
_cell.angle_alpha   90.00
_cell.angle_beta   90.00
_cell.angle_gamma   90.00
#
_symmetry.space_group_name_H-M   'P 1'
#
loop_
_entity.id
_entity.type
_entity.pdbx_description
1 polymer ?
#
loop_
_entity_poly.entity_id
_entity_poly.type
_entity_poly.pdbx_seq_one_letter_code
_entity_poly.pdbx_strand_id
1 'polypeptide(L)' 'MLADIRYWENDATNKHYAIAHFNVWNAEMLMGVIDAAEEAKSPVIISFGTGFVGNTSLKISLT' A
#
# COMPACT_ATOMS: atom_id res chain seq x y z
N MET A 1 8.44 -0.47 -5.39
CA MET A 1 8.74 -1.92 -5.47
C MET A 1 7.63 -2.66 -4.75
N LEU A 2 6.96 -3.60 -5.40
CA LEU A 2 6.02 -4.50 -4.73
C LEU A 2 6.80 -5.61 -4.03
N ALA A 3 6.41 -5.95 -2.81
CA ALA A 3 7.08 -6.97 -2.01
C ALA A 3 6.04 -7.76 -1.20
N ASP A 4 6.42 -8.99 -0.83
CA ASP A 4 5.64 -9.82 0.09
C ASP A 4 5.55 -9.14 1.47
N ILE A 5 4.38 -9.18 2.09
CA ILE A 5 4.16 -8.54 3.39
C ILE A 5 5.13 -9.05 4.47
N ARG A 6 5.49 -10.35 4.43
CA ARG A 6 6.41 -10.98 5.39
C ARG A 6 7.80 -10.37 5.30
N TYR A 7 8.23 -9.91 4.13
CA TYR A 7 9.51 -9.23 3.99
C TYR A 7 9.54 -7.95 4.83
N TRP A 8 8.52 -7.10 4.66
CA TRP A 8 8.43 -5.84 5.36
C TRP A 8 8.14 -6.01 6.86
N GLU A 9 7.30 -6.96 7.26
CA GLU A 9 7.05 -7.28 8.67
C GLU A 9 8.32 -7.73 9.40
N ASN A 10 9.14 -8.56 8.76
CA ASN A 10 10.42 -8.98 9.31
C ASN A 10 11.40 -7.79 9.43
N ASP A 11 11.49 -6.94 8.41
CA ASP A 11 12.35 -5.74 8.44
C ASP A 11 11.92 -4.77 9.55
N ALA A 12 10.62 -4.53 9.68
CA ALA A 12 9.99 -3.68 10.70
C ALA A 12 10.20 -4.22 12.11
N THR A 13 10.05 -5.54 12.31
CA THR A 13 10.29 -6.19 13.60
C THR A 13 11.77 -6.07 14.00
N ASN A 14 12.69 -6.32 13.07
CA ASN A 14 14.14 -6.29 13.34
C ASN A 14 14.67 -4.87 13.58
N LYS A 15 14.11 -3.86 12.92
CA LYS A 15 14.54 -2.45 13.04
C LYS A 15 13.64 -1.62 13.96
N HIS A 16 12.66 -2.25 14.60
CA HIS A 16 11.76 -1.64 15.57
C HIS A 16 11.00 -0.40 15.06
N TYR A 17 10.45 -0.49 13.85
CA TYR A 17 9.54 0.52 13.31
C TYR A 17 8.19 -0.07 12.95
N ALA A 18 7.18 0.79 12.82
CA ALA A 18 5.84 0.40 12.39
C ALA A 18 5.65 0.71 10.90
N ILE A 19 4.92 -0.16 10.20
CA ILE A 19 4.53 0.08 8.81
C ILE A 19 3.09 0.58 8.80
N ALA A 20 2.83 1.67 8.10
CA ALA A 20 1.49 2.22 7.97
C ALA A 20 0.64 1.31 7.08
N HIS A 21 -0.58 1.03 7.54
CA HIS A 21 -1.58 0.24 6.82
C HIS A 21 -2.80 1.09 6.52
N PHE A 22 -3.08 1.32 5.24
CA PHE A 22 -4.19 2.15 4.79
C PHE A 22 -5.19 1.35 3.96
N ASN A 23 -6.47 1.52 4.31
CA ASN A 23 -7.57 1.07 3.46
C ASN A 23 -7.89 2.15 2.44
N VAL A 24 -7.93 1.78 1.16
CA VAL A 24 -8.30 2.67 0.07
C VAL A 24 -9.61 2.23 -0.59
N TRP A 25 -10.45 3.21 -0.90
CA TRP A 25 -11.79 2.99 -1.47
C TRP A 25 -11.99 3.60 -2.87
N ASN A 26 -11.06 4.43 -3.34
CA ASN A 26 -11.02 4.98 -4.69
C ASN A 26 -9.57 5.29 -5.13
N ALA A 27 -9.39 5.74 -6.37
CA ALA A 27 -8.08 6.01 -6.94
C ALA A 27 -7.42 7.26 -6.34
N GLU A 28 -8.20 8.28 -5.98
CA GLU A 28 -7.69 9.51 -5.36
C GLU A 28 -7.04 9.22 -4.00
N MET A 29 -7.65 8.36 -3.18
CA MET A 29 -7.06 7.90 -1.91
C MET A 29 -5.78 7.10 -2.14
N LEU A 30 -5.75 6.24 -3.17
CA LEU A 30 -4.56 5.48 -3.53
C LEU A 30 -3.40 6.42 -3.87
N MET A 31 -3.64 7.41 -4.72
CA MET A 31 -2.63 8.40 -5.11
C MET A 31 -2.13 9.18 -3.90
N GLY A 32 -3.02 9.67 -3.04
CA GLY A 32 -2.61 10.41 -1.84
C GLY A 32 -1.77 9.58 -0.86
N VAL A 33 -2.08 8.28 -0.71
CA VAL A 33 -1.27 7.37 0.12
C VAL A 33 0.10 7.12 -0.51
N ILE A 34 0.19 6.99 -1.83
CA ILE A 34 1.45 6.83 -2.54
C ILE A 34 2.31 8.08 -2.40
N ASP A 35 1.76 9.26 -2.67
CA ASP A 35 2.49 10.54 -2.58
C ASP A 35 3.07 10.75 -1.17
N ALA A 36 2.28 10.48 -0.13
CA ALA A 36 2.74 10.57 1.26
C ALA A 36 3.83 9.54 1.60
N ALA A 37 3.75 8.32 1.06
CA ALA A 37 4.77 7.30 1.25
C ALA A 37 6.08 7.65 0.53
N GLU A 38 6.00 8.25 -0.66
CA GLU A 38 7.16 8.76 -1.41
C GLU A 38 7.84 9.92 -0.68
N GLU A 39 7.08 10.89 -0.19
CA GLU A 39 7.59 12.02 0.59
C GLU A 39 8.29 11.54 1.88
N ALA A 40 7.67 10.60 2.60
CA ALA A 40 8.21 10.04 3.83
C ALA A 40 9.35 9.03 3.61
N LYS A 41 9.59 8.61 2.36
CA LYS A 41 10.50 7.50 2.00
C LYS A 41 10.26 6.24 2.84
N SER A 42 8.99 5.93 3.07
CA SER A 42 8.56 4.89 4.02
C SER A 42 7.81 3.77 3.31
N PRO A 43 7.99 2.50 3.70
CA PRO A 43 7.12 1.42 3.22
C PRO A 43 5.68 1.64 3.70
N VAL A 44 4.73 1.26 2.86
CA VAL A 44 3.30 1.35 3.14
C VAL A 44 2.58 0.07 2.71
N ILE A 45 1.63 -0.40 3.51
CA ILE A 45 0.73 -1.49 3.15
C ILE A 45 -0.60 -0.87 2.72
N ILE A 46 -1.05 -1.22 1.52
CA ILE A 46 -2.30 -0.72 0.95
C ILE A 46 -3.28 -1.89 0.86
N SER A 47 -4.45 -1.74 1.46
CA SER A 47 -5.54 -2.71 1.37
C SER A 47 -6.75 -2.12 0.67
N PHE A 48 -7.34 -2.92 -0.20
CA PHE A 48 -8.52 -2.55 -0.97
C PHE A 48 -9.76 -3.07 -0.26
N GLY A 49 -10.69 -2.18 0.09
CA GLY A 49 -11.97 -2.58 0.67
C GLY A 49 -12.77 -3.47 -0.31
N THR A 50 -13.67 -4.31 0.20
CA THR A 50 -14.50 -5.23 -0.61
C THR A 50 -15.34 -4.52 -1.69
N GLY A 51 -15.65 -3.23 -1.52
CA GLY A 51 -16.36 -2.39 -2.50
C GLY A 51 -15.48 -1.71 -3.56
N PHE A 52 -14.15 -1.88 -3.50
CA PHE A 52 -13.21 -1.20 -4.40
C PHE A 52 -13.27 -1.75 -5.84
N VAL A 53 -13.40 -3.07 -5.97
CA VAL A 53 -13.36 -3.80 -7.24
C VAL A 53 -14.55 -3.48 -8.15
N GLY A 54 -15.67 -2.99 -7.59
CA GLY A 54 -16.88 -2.65 -8.35
C GLY A 54 -16.84 -1.28 -9.04
N ASN A 55 -15.99 -0.35 -8.59
CA ASN A 55 -15.97 1.05 -9.04
C ASN A 55 -14.67 1.47 -9.74
N THR A 56 -13.66 0.62 -9.81
CA THR A 56 -12.38 0.96 -10.45
C THR A 56 -11.95 -0.13 -11.43
N SER A 57 -11.84 0.25 -12.71
CA SER A 57 -11.23 -0.55 -13.78
C SER A 57 -9.71 -0.63 -13.60
N LEU A 58 -9.23 -1.13 -12.46
CA LEU A 58 -7.80 -1.30 -12.20
C LEU A 58 -7.31 -2.57 -12.90
N LYS A 59 -7.00 -2.45 -14.18
CA LYS A 59 -6.10 -3.38 -14.88
C LYS A 59 -4.68 -3.10 -14.42
N ILE A 60 -4.27 -3.74 -13.33
CA ILE A 60 -2.85 -3.84 -12.99
C ILE A 60 -2.30 -4.95 -13.89
N SER A 61 -1.73 -4.58 -15.04
CA SER A 61 -1.00 -5.51 -15.90
C SER A 61 0.35 -5.78 -15.25
N LEU A 62 0.46 -6.91 -14.56
CA LEU A 62 1.73 -7.48 -14.12
C LEU A 62 2.31 -8.23 -15.31
N THR A 63 3.15 -7.56 -16.10
CA THR A 63 4.06 -8.18 -17.07
C THR A 63 5.49 -8.00 -16.57
#